data_AF-A0A967Z0X3-F1
#
_entry.id   AF-A0A967Z0X3-F1
#
_cell.length_a   1.000
_cell.length_b   1.000
_cell.length_c   1.000
_cell.angle_alpha   90.00
_cell.angle_beta   90.00
_cell.angle_gamma   90.00
#
_symmetry.space_group_name_H-M   'P 1'
#
loop_
_entity.id
_entity.type
_entity.pdbx_description
1 polymer ?
#
loop_
_entity_poly.entity_id
_entity_poly.type
_entity_poly.pdbx_seq_one_letter_code
_entity_poly.pdbx_strand_id
1 'polypeptide(L)'
;MNANEVKLVRVYTREKGGIIFEDTFPFDAEFEVVLEARAGTALFATGGRFEIQAVVRDLTDNRVIVHKGTLGPGNFGDKNWPAPSLLTGCLIPAQGPQKEGHIYEVIATLAFGTANPNISFVRSPVFIICKP
;
A
#
# COMPACT_ATOMS: atom_id res chain seq x y z
N MET A 1 11.31 10.71 13.43
CA MET A 1 11.49 10.83 11.96
C MET A 1 12.25 12.11 11.71
N ASN A 2 13.27 12.07 10.85
CA ASN A 2 14.05 13.25 10.50
C ASN A 2 13.22 14.21 9.63
N ALA A 3 13.54 15.51 9.66
CA ALA A 3 12.87 16.53 8.86
C ALA A 3 13.05 16.36 7.34
N ASN A 4 14.12 15.67 6.91
CA ASN A 4 14.45 15.42 5.50
C ASN A 4 14.18 13.98 5.04
N GLU A 5 13.49 13.18 5.85
CA GLU A 5 13.16 11.79 5.53
C GLU A 5 11.74 11.65 5.00
N VAL A 6 11.53 10.66 4.13
CA VAL A 6 10.20 10.13 3.83
C VAL A 6 10.19 8.66 4.16
N LYS A 7 9.08 8.17 4.72
CA LYS A 7 8.97 6.78 5.14
C LYS A 7 7.58 6.23 4.86
N LEU A 8 7.54 5.05 4.27
CA LEU A 8 6.38 4.18 4.31
C LEU A 8 6.35 3.52 5.70
N VAL A 9 5.32 3.83 6.49
CA VAL A 9 5.21 3.42 7.90
C VAL A 9 4.72 2.00 7.99
N ARG A 10 3.63 1.68 7.27
CA ARG A 10 3.04 0.34 7.22
C ARG A 10 2.20 0.16 5.97
N VAL A 11 2.00 -1.10 5.62
CA VAL A 11 0.98 -1.55 4.66
C VAL A 11 0.22 -2.70 5.29
N TYR A 12 -1.10 -2.70 5.14
CA TYR A 12 -1.98 -3.69 5.74
C TYR A 12 -3.28 -3.82 4.96
N THR A 13 -4.03 -4.88 5.22
CA THR A 13 -5.31 -5.18 4.56
C THR A 13 -6.47 -5.02 5.53
N ARG A 14 -7.65 -4.67 5.01
CA ARG A 14 -8.89 -4.58 5.80
C ARG A 14 -10.10 -4.85 4.91
N GLU A 15 -11.24 -5.13 5.53
CA GLU A 15 -12.51 -5.09 4.82
C GLU A 15 -12.76 -3.70 4.21
N LYS A 16 -13.53 -3.63 3.13
CA LYS A 16 -13.88 -2.36 2.48
C LYS A 16 -14.52 -1.40 3.48
N GLY A 17 -13.85 -0.27 3.76
CA GLY A 17 -14.32 0.73 4.72
C GLY A 17 -14.18 0.30 6.19
N GLY A 18 -13.58 -0.86 6.47
CA GLY A 18 -13.22 -1.29 7.81
C GLY A 18 -12.20 -0.35 8.45
N ILE A 19 -12.01 -0.48 9.76
CA ILE A 19 -11.00 0.29 10.51
C ILE A 19 -9.93 -0.60 11.14
N ILE A 20 -10.15 -1.92 11.09
CA ILE A 20 -9.29 -2.93 11.70
C ILE A 20 -8.55 -3.68 10.59
N PHE A 21 -7.35 -4.13 10.90
CA PHE A 21 -6.56 -5.01 10.06
C PHE A 21 -7.16 -6.43 10.08
N GLU A 22 -7.23 -7.08 8.92
CA GLU A 22 -7.77 -8.44 8.78
C GLU A 22 -6.76 -9.39 8.12
N ASP A 23 -6.72 -10.61 8.65
CA ASP A 23 -5.86 -11.71 8.19
C ASP A 23 -6.60 -12.71 7.27
N THR A 24 -7.91 -12.55 7.11
CA THR A 24 -8.77 -13.46 6.34
C THR A 24 -9.76 -12.69 5.48
N PHE A 25 -9.91 -13.07 4.22
CA PHE A 25 -10.92 -12.48 3.33
C PHE A 25 -11.72 -13.53 2.56
N PRO A 26 -13.05 -13.40 2.49
CA PRO A 26 -13.89 -14.23 1.62
C PRO A 26 -13.44 -14.16 0.16
N PHE A 27 -13.46 -15.29 -0.54
CA PHE A 27 -13.08 -15.33 -1.94
C PHE A 27 -14.00 -14.51 -2.85
N ASP A 28 -15.22 -14.22 -2.41
CA ASP A 28 -16.26 -13.49 -3.14
C ASP A 28 -16.40 -12.02 -2.70
N ALA A 29 -15.55 -11.56 -1.78
CA ALA A 29 -15.55 -10.18 -1.29
C ALA A 29 -14.34 -9.39 -1.80
N GLU A 30 -14.55 -8.10 -2.03
CA GLU A 30 -13.47 -7.13 -2.20
C GLU A 30 -12.79 -6.86 -0.85
N PHE A 31 -11.50 -6.51 -0.88
CA PHE A 31 -10.80 -6.01 0.30
C PHE A 31 -9.98 -4.76 -0.04
N GLU A 32 -9.57 -4.01 0.97
CA GLU A 32 -8.79 -2.80 0.81
C GLU A 32 -7.35 -3.02 1.25
N VAL A 33 -6.41 -2.59 0.43
CA VAL A 33 -5.01 -2.42 0.80
C VAL A 33 -4.80 -0.99 1.25
N VAL A 34 -4.32 -0.82 2.49
CA VAL A 34 -4.08 0.48 3.10
C VAL A 34 -2.58 0.70 3.30
N LEU A 35 -2.12 1.88 2.90
CA LEU A 35 -0.77 2.37 3.07
C LEU A 35 -0.78 3.58 4.00
N GLU A 36 0.12 3.56 4.99
CA GLU A 36 0.43 4.73 5.81
C GLU A 36 1.85 5.18 5.49
N ALA A 37 2.00 6.46 5.13
CA ALA A 37 3.28 7.07 4.84
C ALA A 37 3.42 8.41 5.57
N ARG A 38 4.66 8.81 5.84
CA ARG A 38 4.99 10.09 6.49
C ARG A 38 6.17 10.76 5.80
N ALA A 39 6.08 12.08 5.68
CA ALA A 39 7.14 12.95 5.18
C ALA A 39 7.60 13.88 6.30
N GLY A 40 8.92 14.05 6.42
CA GLY A 40 9.55 15.06 7.26
C GLY A 40 9.10 16.46 6.87
N THR A 41 8.97 17.35 7.84
CA THR A 41 8.38 18.68 7.64
C THR A 41 9.17 19.55 6.65
N ALA A 42 10.51 19.49 6.67
CA ALA A 42 11.34 20.21 5.72
C ALA A 42 11.17 19.64 4.30
N LEU A 43 11.19 18.32 4.17
CA LEU A 43 10.95 17.65 2.88
C LEU A 43 9.58 18.03 2.30
N PHE A 44 8.55 17.96 3.13
CA PHE A 44 7.18 18.25 2.75
C PHE A 44 7.02 19.70 2.25
N ALA A 45 7.66 20.66 2.92
CA ALA A 45 7.63 22.07 2.54
C ALA A 45 8.27 22.36 1.16
N THR A 46 9.17 21.51 0.67
CA THR A 46 9.80 21.69 -0.65
C THR A 46 8.94 21.25 -1.82
N GLY A 47 7.82 20.55 -1.57
CA GLY A 47 6.94 20.06 -2.63
C GLY A 47 7.60 19.03 -3.56
N GLY A 48 8.63 18.32 -3.09
CA GLY A 48 9.34 17.37 -3.93
C GLY A 48 8.47 16.19 -4.39
N ARG A 49 8.90 15.57 -5.49
CA ARG A 49 8.15 14.49 -6.15
C ARG A 49 8.29 13.16 -5.42
N PHE A 50 7.18 12.47 -5.27
CA PHE A 50 7.10 11.11 -4.73
C PHE A 50 6.40 10.16 -5.70
N GLU A 51 6.59 8.86 -5.47
CA GLU A 51 5.83 7.79 -6.11
C GLU A 51 5.59 6.65 -5.10
N ILE A 52 4.33 6.21 -4.97
CA ILE A 52 3.95 5.06 -4.14
C ILE A 52 3.45 3.94 -5.05
N GLN A 53 3.93 2.73 -4.79
CA GLN A 53 3.45 1.52 -5.44
C GLN A 53 3.13 0.45 -4.40
N ALA A 54 2.05 -0.28 -4.64
CA ALA A 54 1.70 -1.50 -3.90
C ALA A 54 1.45 -2.64 -4.88
N VAL A 55 1.86 -3.83 -4.47
CA VAL A 55 1.71 -5.08 -5.19
C VAL A 55 1.10 -6.10 -4.25
N VAL A 56 0.01 -6.73 -4.68
CA VAL A 56 -0.58 -7.89 -4.00
C VAL A 56 -0.06 -9.15 -4.68
N ARG A 57 0.58 -10.02 -3.89
CA ARG A 57 1.19 -11.27 -4.36
C ARG A 57 0.51 -12.45 -3.71
N ASP A 58 0.16 -13.44 -4.53
CA ASP A 58 -0.24 -14.76 -4.09
C ASP A 58 1.02 -15.62 -3.98
N LEU A 59 1.28 -16.08 -2.75
CA LEU A 59 2.43 -16.87 -2.39
C LEU A 59 2.21 -18.36 -2.69
N THR A 60 0.95 -18.80 -2.83
CA THR A 60 0.60 -20.19 -3.10
C THR A 60 0.84 -20.55 -4.56
N ASP A 61 0.49 -19.68 -5.51
CA ASP A 61 0.74 -19.90 -6.94
C ASP A 61 1.87 -19.04 -7.53
N ASN A 62 2.54 -18.26 -6.68
CA ASN A 62 3.62 -17.34 -7.02
C ASN A 62 3.24 -16.29 -8.08
N ARG A 63 1.94 -15.95 -8.20
CA ARG A 63 1.47 -14.91 -9.12
C ARG A 63 1.37 -13.55 -8.44
N VAL A 64 1.64 -12.51 -9.23
CA VAL A 64 1.30 -11.13 -8.87
C VAL A 64 -0.09 -10.85 -9.41
N ILE A 65 -1.04 -10.57 -8.52
CA ILE A 65 -2.47 -10.55 -8.86
C ILE A 65 -2.92 -9.17 -9.33
N VAL A 66 -2.44 -8.11 -8.68
CA VAL A 66 -2.80 -6.74 -9.04
C VAL A 66 -1.57 -5.86 -9.02
N HIS A 67 -1.23 -5.33 -10.18
CA HIS A 67 -0.37 -4.17 -10.33
C HIS A 67 -1.28 -2.96 -10.50
N LYS A 68 -1.08 -1.93 -9.68
CA LYS A 68 -1.75 -0.61 -9.69
C LYS A 68 -2.76 -0.40 -8.56
N GLY A 69 -2.22 -0.26 -7.36
CA GLY A 69 -2.42 1.00 -6.65
C GLY A 69 -1.23 1.91 -6.91
N THR A 70 -1.03 2.40 -8.15
CA THR A 70 -0.17 3.58 -8.30
C THR A 70 -0.98 4.72 -7.74
N LEU A 71 -0.79 4.99 -6.45
CA LEU A 71 -1.18 6.29 -5.90
C LEU A 71 -0.19 7.24 -6.54
N GLY A 72 -0.66 7.82 -7.66
CA GLY A 72 0.15 8.32 -8.76
C GLY A 72 1.33 9.19 -8.34
N PRO A 73 2.31 9.37 -9.24
CA PRO A 73 3.37 10.33 -8.98
C PRO A 73 2.74 11.68 -8.61
N GLY A 74 3.17 12.22 -7.49
CA GLY A 74 2.65 13.45 -6.94
C GLY A 74 3.76 14.28 -6.32
N ASN A 75 3.39 15.45 -5.84
CA ASN A 75 4.27 16.34 -5.10
C ASN A 75 3.77 16.45 -3.66
N PHE A 76 4.67 16.55 -2.70
CA PHE A 76 4.25 16.85 -1.33
C PHE A 76 3.44 18.15 -1.27
N GLY A 77 2.35 18.16 -0.50
CA GLY A 77 1.45 19.30 -0.39
C GLY A 77 0.41 19.41 -1.51
N ASP A 78 0.42 18.53 -2.51
CA ASP A 78 -0.64 18.47 -3.51
C ASP A 78 -1.87 17.66 -3.03
N LYS A 79 -2.88 17.53 -3.88
CA LYS A 79 -4.10 16.77 -3.58
C LYS A 79 -3.86 15.27 -3.29
N ASN A 80 -2.76 14.71 -3.76
CA ASN A 80 -2.41 13.30 -3.59
C ASN A 80 -1.67 13.05 -2.27
N TRP A 81 -0.98 14.07 -1.72
CA TRP A 81 -0.35 14.03 -0.41
C TRP A 81 -0.44 15.40 0.32
N PRO A 82 -1.64 15.78 0.83
CA PRO A 82 -1.92 17.14 1.28
C PRO A 82 -1.40 17.47 2.68
N ALA A 83 -0.99 16.47 3.47
CA ALA A 83 -0.49 16.65 4.83
C ALA A 83 0.76 15.79 5.09
N PRO A 84 1.63 16.14 6.07
CA PRO A 84 2.85 15.37 6.36
C PRO A 84 2.61 13.87 6.64
N SER A 85 1.40 13.49 7.06
CA SER A 85 0.94 12.10 7.14
C SER A 85 -0.04 11.81 6.01
N LEU A 86 0.14 10.68 5.34
CA LEU A 86 -0.76 10.16 4.32
C LEU A 86 -1.29 8.80 4.74
N LEU A 87 -2.61 8.67 4.74
CA LEU A 87 -3.31 7.39 4.80
C LEU A 87 -4.11 7.25 3.51
N THR A 88 -3.90 6.16 2.79
CA THR A 88 -4.40 6.00 1.43
C THR A 88 -4.49 4.51 1.10
N GLY A 89 -5.25 4.15 0.07
CA GLY A 89 -5.47 2.75 -0.23
C GLY A 89 -6.08 2.51 -1.61
N CYS A 90 -6.16 1.24 -1.97
CA CYS A 90 -6.85 0.78 -3.16
C CYS A 90 -7.70 -0.45 -2.85
N LEU A 91 -8.82 -0.58 -3.56
CA LEU A 91 -9.65 -1.77 -3.50
C LEU A 91 -9.05 -2.86 -4.39
N ILE A 92 -9.00 -4.06 -3.85
CA ILE A 92 -8.64 -5.28 -4.54
C ILE A 92 -9.93 -6.06 -4.79
N PRO A 93 -10.21 -6.46 -6.04
CA PRO A 93 -11.42 -7.20 -6.37
C PRO A 93 -11.43 -8.56 -5.69
N ALA A 94 -12.61 -9.18 -5.63
CA ALA A 94 -12.77 -10.56 -5.20
C ALA A 94 -11.85 -11.51 -6.00
N GLN A 95 -11.27 -12.49 -5.30
CA GLN A 95 -10.24 -13.39 -5.86
C GLN A 95 -10.83 -14.62 -6.55
N GLY A 96 -12.08 -14.95 -6.23
CA GLY A 96 -12.82 -16.08 -6.76
C GLY A 96 -12.53 -17.40 -6.05
N PRO A 97 -13.44 -18.39 -6.17
CA PRO A 97 -13.39 -19.63 -5.39
C PRO A 97 -12.14 -20.48 -5.62
N GLN A 98 -11.51 -20.36 -6.79
CA GLN A 98 -10.25 -21.06 -7.12
C GLN A 98 -9.06 -20.60 -6.26
N LYS A 99 -9.23 -19.51 -5.51
CA LYS A 99 -8.22 -18.95 -4.61
C LYS A 99 -8.48 -19.28 -3.15
N GLU A 100 -9.50 -20.07 -2.84
CA GLU A 100 -9.72 -20.53 -1.46
C GLU A 100 -8.47 -21.25 -0.90
N GLY A 101 -8.05 -20.87 0.30
CA GLY A 101 -6.87 -21.40 0.98
C GLY A 101 -5.54 -20.80 0.52
N HIS A 102 -5.54 -19.91 -0.47
CA HIS A 102 -4.32 -19.26 -0.94
C HIS A 102 -3.82 -18.21 0.05
N ILE A 103 -2.50 -18.12 0.21
CA ILE A 103 -1.82 -17.18 1.10
C ILE A 103 -1.31 -16.01 0.27
N TYR A 104 -1.57 -14.81 0.76
CA TYR A 104 -1.27 -13.57 0.08
C TYR A 104 -0.39 -12.67 0.94
N GLU A 105 0.31 -11.75 0.29
CA GLU A 105 0.98 -10.63 0.94
C GLU A 105 0.89 -9.35 0.12
N VAL A 106 1.02 -8.21 0.78
CA VAL A 106 1.20 -6.91 0.13
C VAL A 106 2.64 -6.46 0.29
N ILE A 107 3.22 -6.01 -0.82
CA ILE A 107 4.54 -5.40 -0.88
C ILE A 107 4.36 -3.96 -1.36
N ALA A 108 4.89 -2.99 -0.62
CA ALA A 108 4.76 -1.59 -0.97
C ALA A 108 6.09 -0.84 -0.93
N THR A 109 6.24 0.08 -1.87
CA THR A 109 7.42 0.93 -2.06
C THR A 109 7.02 2.38 -2.15
N LEU A 110 7.83 3.25 -1.56
CA LEU A 110 7.76 4.69 -1.68
C LEU A 110 9.12 5.20 -2.17
N ALA A 111 9.14 5.85 -3.32
CA ALA A 111 10.31 6.53 -3.85
C ALA A 111 10.16 8.04 -3.75
N PHE A 112 11.24 8.74 -3.43
CA PHE A 112 11.31 10.20 -3.42
C PHE A 112 12.60 10.70 -4.06
N GLY A 113 12.50 11.70 -4.93
CA GLY A 113 13.64 12.27 -5.69
C GLY A 113 13.80 11.67 -7.09
N THR A 114 14.57 12.33 -7.96
CA THR A 114 14.62 12.03 -9.41
C THR A 114 15.93 11.42 -9.89
N ALA A 115 17.08 11.84 -9.35
CA ALA A 115 18.39 11.36 -9.82
C ALA A 115 18.96 10.22 -8.95
N ASN A 116 18.64 10.19 -7.65
CA ASN A 116 18.98 9.15 -6.69
C ASN A 116 17.83 9.02 -5.69
N PRO A 117 16.78 8.25 -6.01
CA PRO A 117 15.60 8.23 -5.18
C PRO A 117 15.90 7.57 -3.82
N ASN A 118 15.52 8.22 -2.74
CA ASN A 118 15.41 7.56 -1.45
C ASN A 118 14.19 6.65 -1.49
N ILE A 119 14.40 5.37 -1.19
CA ILE A 119 13.35 4.35 -1.23
C ILE A 119 13.04 3.87 0.17
N SER A 120 11.75 3.86 0.50
CA SER A 120 11.21 3.19 1.68
C SER A 120 10.37 1.99 1.24
N PHE A 121 10.47 0.90 1.99
CA PHE A 121 9.88 -0.40 1.65
C PHE A 121 9.23 -1.02 2.88
N VAL A 122 8.02 -1.58 2.71
CA VAL A 122 7.32 -2.32 3.77
C VAL A 122 6.52 -3.48 3.18
N ARG A 123 6.38 -4.57 3.94
CA ARG A 123 5.49 -5.70 3.65
C ARG A 123 4.36 -5.75 4.69
N SER A 124 3.20 -6.21 4.27
CA SER A 124 2.12 -6.52 5.20
C SER A 124 2.42 -7.83 5.93
N PRO A 125 1.69 -8.12 7.02
CA PRO A 125 1.47 -9.51 7.42
C PRO A 125 0.84 -10.30 6.26
N VAL A 126 1.03 -11.62 6.29
CA VAL A 126 0.37 -12.52 5.34
C VAL A 126 -1.10 -12.65 5.70
N PHE A 127 -1.95 -12.83 4.70
CA PHE A 127 -3.39 -13.08 4.88
C PHE A 127 -3.84 -14.23 3.99
N ILE A 128 -4.99 -14.82 4.30
CA ILE A 128 -5.52 -15.98 3.58
C ILE A 128 -6.88 -15.67 2.95
N ILE A 129 -7.10 -16.19 1.75
CA ILE A 129 -8.43 -16.18 1.13
C ILE A 129 -9.20 -17.39 1.64
N CYS A 130 -10.40 -17.17 2.16
CA CYS A 130 -11.26 -18.21 2.72
C CYS A 130 -12.60 -18.30 2.00
N LYS A 131 -13.38 -19.32 2.36
CA LYS A 131 -14.81 -19.36 2.03
C LYS A 131 -15.56 -18.17 2.65
N PRO A 132 -16.73 -17.80 2.10
CA PRO A 132 -17.62 -16.80 2.69
C PRO A 132 -18.08 -17.17 4.10
#